data_AF-A0A6L3A527-F1
#
_entry.id   AF-A0A6L3A527-F1
#
_cell.length_a   1.000
_cell.length_b   1.000
_cell.length_c   1.000
_cell.angle_alpha   90.00
_cell.angle_beta   90.00
_cell.angle_gamma   90.00
#
_symmetry.space_group_name_H-M   'P 1'
#
loop_
_entity.id
_entity.type
_entity.pdbx_description
1 polymer ?
#
loop_
_entity_poly.entity_id
_entity_poly.type
_entity_poly.pdbx_seq_one_letter_code
_entity_poly.pdbx_strand_id
1 'polypeptide(L)'
;DRLKHVATLGVRTRGYSYLTRGMTPPTDPILVVVTAPSGETWEFGEAGAANRVSGTATDFCRLVTQRRHLADTNLVVEGEAAREWMSIAQAFAGPPGQGRQPGEFGKES
;
A
#
# COMPACT_ATOMS: atom_id res chain seq x y z
N ASP A 1 18.23 -0.94 -0.98
CA ASP A 1 17.02 -1.05 -0.12
C ASP A 1 16.58 0.23 0.60
N ARG A 2 16.75 1.40 -0.04
CA ARG A 2 16.36 2.70 0.55
C ARG A 2 14.84 2.85 0.77
N LEU A 3 14.03 2.02 0.10
CA LEU A 3 12.57 2.04 0.19
C LEU A 3 12.02 1.37 1.46
N LYS A 4 12.82 0.58 2.21
CA LYS A 4 12.32 -0.20 3.35
C LYS A 4 11.69 0.66 4.44
N HIS A 5 12.23 1.86 4.67
CA HIS A 5 11.66 2.81 5.63
C HIS A 5 10.29 3.34 5.17
N VAL A 6 10.14 3.67 3.87
CA VAL A 6 8.87 4.13 3.30
C VAL A 6 7.82 3.01 3.33
N ALA A 7 8.20 1.79 2.97
CA ALA A 7 7.32 0.62 3.06
C ALA A 7 6.86 0.38 4.51
N THR A 8 7.79 0.44 5.46
CA THR A 8 7.48 0.30 6.90
C THR A 8 6.51 1.39 7.37
N LEU A 9 6.72 2.65 6.97
CA LEU A 9 5.81 3.76 7.27
C LEU A 9 4.42 3.53 6.65
N GLY A 10 4.36 3.10 5.39
CA GLY A 10 3.10 2.76 4.71
C GLY A 10 2.28 1.75 5.49
N VAL A 11 2.90 0.66 5.93
CA VAL A 11 2.22 -0.37 6.76
C VAL A 11 1.77 0.20 8.11
N ARG A 12 2.65 0.91 8.83
CA ARG A 12 2.32 1.48 10.15
C ARG A 12 1.22 2.54 10.11
N THR A 13 1.04 3.21 8.97
CA THR A 13 0.03 4.26 8.77
C THR A 13 -1.29 3.75 8.19
N ARG A 14 -1.49 2.42 8.09
CA ARG A 14 -2.77 1.83 7.70
C ARG A 14 -3.93 2.46 8.48
N GLY A 15 -3.92 2.37 9.81
CA GLY A 15 -5.00 2.93 10.63
C GLY A 15 -5.21 4.44 10.42
N TYR A 16 -4.11 5.18 10.27
CA TYR A 16 -4.17 6.62 10.00
C TYR A 16 -4.87 6.95 8.66
N SER A 17 -4.71 6.09 7.64
CA SER A 17 -5.37 6.27 6.33
C SER A 17 -6.91 6.29 6.44
N TYR A 18 -7.47 5.56 7.41
CA TYR A 18 -8.91 5.55 7.71
C TYR A 18 -9.31 6.74 8.58
N LEU A 19 -8.53 7.02 9.63
CA LEU A 19 -8.84 8.09 10.58
C LEU A 19 -8.90 9.47 9.91
N THR A 20 -8.01 9.75 8.95
CA THR A 20 -8.04 11.02 8.20
C THR A 20 -9.26 11.18 7.29
N ARG A 21 -10.01 10.09 7.06
CA ARG A 21 -11.26 10.07 6.28
C ARG A 21 -12.50 9.88 7.17
N GLY A 22 -12.35 9.90 8.50
CA GLY A 22 -13.46 9.65 9.42
C GLY A 22 -14.00 8.21 9.39
N MET A 23 -13.19 7.27 8.88
CA MET A 23 -13.56 5.85 8.77
C MET A 23 -13.00 5.05 9.96
N THR A 24 -13.67 3.95 10.30
CA THR A 24 -13.17 2.98 11.30
C THR A 24 -12.24 1.97 10.60
N PRO A 25 -10.97 1.82 11.05
CA PRO A 25 -10.08 0.83 10.47
C PRO A 25 -10.58 -0.61 10.73
N PRO A 26 -10.63 -1.48 9.71
CA PRO A 26 -10.87 -2.91 9.92
C PRO A 26 -9.75 -3.53 10.76
N THR A 27 -10.11 -4.49 11.62
CA THR A 27 -9.16 -5.21 12.47
C THR A 27 -8.51 -6.40 11.77
N ASP A 28 -9.03 -6.81 10.61
CA ASP A 28 -8.51 -7.95 9.87
C ASP A 28 -7.02 -7.78 9.55
N PRO A 29 -6.19 -8.80 9.82
CA PRO A 29 -4.77 -8.75 9.51
C PRO A 29 -4.57 -8.68 8.00
N ILE A 30 -3.53 -7.96 7.58
CA ILE A 30 -3.11 -7.86 6.18
C ILE A 30 -1.63 -8.19 6.12
N LEU A 31 -1.26 -9.12 5.24
CA LEU A 31 0.13 -9.43 4.91
C LEU A 31 0.58 -8.59 3.72
N VAL A 32 1.69 -7.86 3.86
CA VAL A 32 2.35 -7.16 2.75
C VAL A 32 3.63 -7.90 2.41
N VAL A 33 3.73 -8.44 1.18
CA VAL A 33 4.92 -9.15 0.67
C VAL A 33 5.46 -8.40 -0.55
N VAL A 34 6.55 -7.67 -0.38
CA VAL A 34 7.11 -6.83 -1.45
C VAL A 34 8.56 -7.17 -1.78
N THR A 35 8.89 -7.22 -3.06
CA THR A 35 10.25 -7.42 -3.53
C THR A 35 10.99 -6.08 -3.62
N ALA A 36 12.12 -5.99 -2.94
CA ALA A 36 13.00 -4.85 -2.94
C ALA A 36 13.69 -4.66 -4.30
N PRO A 37 14.23 -3.47 -4.61
CA PRO A 37 15.07 -3.28 -5.80
C PRO A 37 16.31 -4.18 -5.84
N SER A 38 16.79 -4.66 -4.68
CA SER A 38 17.88 -5.63 -4.58
C SER A 38 17.47 -7.07 -4.90
N GLY A 39 16.17 -7.36 -5.00
CA GLY A 39 15.61 -8.70 -5.08
C GLY A 39 15.25 -9.33 -3.73
N GLU A 40 15.65 -8.73 -2.60
CA GLU A 40 15.24 -9.19 -1.27
C GLU A 40 13.71 -9.12 -1.11
N THR A 41 13.09 -10.12 -0.49
CA THR A 41 11.66 -10.07 -0.15
C THR A 41 11.47 -9.52 1.26
N TRP A 42 10.55 -8.55 1.41
CA TRP A 42 10.14 -8.03 2.71
C TRP A 42 8.70 -8.42 3.00
N GLU A 43 8.48 -8.95 4.20
CA GLU A 43 7.17 -9.33 4.70
C GLU A 43 6.79 -8.47 5.91
N PHE A 44 5.56 -7.96 5.91
CA PHE A 44 4.99 -7.21 7.02
C PHE A 44 3.61 -7.76 7.35
N GLY A 45 3.43 -8.25 8.57
CA GLY A 45 2.19 -8.87 9.03
C GLY A 45 2.30 -10.38 9.19
N GLU A 46 1.16 -11.03 9.41
CA GLU A 46 1.08 -12.47 9.68
C GLU A 46 0.97 -13.26 8.38
N ALA A 47 1.80 -14.29 8.22
CA ALA A 47 1.87 -15.09 7.00
C ALA A 47 0.53 -15.77 6.60
N GLY A 48 -0.36 -16.02 7.57
CA GLY A 48 -1.67 -16.64 7.36
C GLY A 48 -2.84 -15.68 7.14
N ALA A 49 -2.57 -14.37 6.98
CA ALA A 49 -3.63 -13.38 6.79
C ALA A 49 -4.42 -13.63 5.49
N ALA A 50 -5.76 -13.64 5.59
CA ALA A 50 -6.65 -13.79 4.44
C ALA A 50 -6.61 -12.58 3.48
N ASN A 51 -6.10 -11.44 3.94
CA ASN A 51 -5.91 -10.24 3.14
C ASN A 51 -4.43 -10.05 2.84
N ARG A 52 -4.08 -9.80 1.57
CA ARG A 52 -2.69 -9.75 1.11
C ARG A 52 -2.46 -8.65 0.08
N VAL A 53 -1.31 -8.00 0.17
CA VAL A 53 -0.77 -7.09 -0.85
C VAL A 53 0.58 -7.62 -1.28
N SER A 54 0.79 -7.82 -2.57
CA SER A 54 2.08 -8.28 -3.08
C SER A 54 2.51 -7.59 -4.37
N GLY A 55 3.82 -7.54 -4.62
CA GLY A 55 4.40 -6.91 -5.81
C GLY A 55 5.76 -6.28 -5.51
N THR A 56 6.10 -5.19 -6.20
CA THR A 56 7.38 -4.50 -5.96
C THR A 56 7.27 -3.51 -4.80
N ALA A 57 8.37 -3.33 -4.06
CA ALA A 57 8.47 -2.30 -3.04
C ALA A 57 8.32 -0.88 -3.63
N THR A 58 8.76 -0.70 -4.88
CA THR A 58 8.61 0.57 -5.63
C THR A 58 7.15 0.93 -5.83
N ASP A 59 6.35 0.00 -6.33
CA ASP A 59 4.92 0.23 -6.55
C ASP A 59 4.18 0.47 -5.24
N PHE A 60 4.45 -0.34 -4.23
CA PHE A 60 3.86 -0.16 -2.91
C PHE A 60 4.19 1.24 -2.35
N CYS A 61 5.46 1.65 -2.38
CA CYS A 61 5.88 2.97 -1.89
C CYS A 61 5.23 4.11 -2.69
N ARG A 62 5.12 3.98 -4.02
CA ARG A 62 4.46 4.99 -4.86
C ARG A 62 2.96 5.09 -4.58
N LEU A 63 2.29 3.97 -4.35
CA LEU A 63 0.87 3.95 -4.01
C LEU A 63 0.62 4.61 -2.65
N VAL A 64 1.31 4.15 -1.59
CA VAL A 64 1.09 4.69 -0.23
C VAL A 64 1.54 6.15 -0.09
N THR A 65 2.37 6.66 -0.99
CA THR A 65 2.72 8.09 -1.05
C THR A 65 1.90 8.88 -2.08
N GLN A 66 0.81 8.30 -2.59
CA GLN A 66 -0.13 8.92 -3.55
C GLN A 66 0.55 9.43 -4.84
N ARG A 67 1.60 8.76 -5.28
CA ARG A 67 2.31 9.04 -6.55
C ARG A 67 1.83 8.19 -7.72
N ARG A 68 1.09 7.11 -7.45
CA ARG A 68 0.44 6.25 -8.43
C ARG A 68 -0.95 5.87 -7.94
N HIS A 69 -1.86 5.67 -8.89
CA HIS A 69 -3.12 4.99 -8.63
C HIS A 69 -2.88 3.47 -8.60
N LEU A 70 -3.68 2.70 -7.85
CA LEU A 70 -3.52 1.24 -7.76
C LEU A 70 -3.57 0.56 -9.14
N ALA A 71 -4.45 1.04 -10.02
CA ALA A 71 -4.59 0.56 -11.41
C ALA A 71 -3.31 0.72 -12.25
N ASP A 72 -2.38 1.59 -11.84
CA ASP A 72 -1.15 1.93 -12.56
C ASP A 72 0.06 1.20 -11.96
N THR A 73 -0.19 0.22 -11.09
CA THR A 73 0.82 -0.61 -10.44
C THR A 73 0.67 -2.08 -10.81
N ASN A 74 1.70 -2.86 -10.54
CA ASN A 74 1.65 -4.32 -10.61
C ASN A 74 1.35 -4.96 -9.24
N LEU A 75 0.78 -4.19 -8.30
CA LEU A 75 0.38 -4.73 -7.01
C LEU A 75 -0.81 -5.68 -7.19
N VAL A 76 -0.68 -6.87 -6.62
CA VAL A 76 -1.76 -7.83 -6.47
C VAL A 76 -2.36 -7.65 -5.09
N VAL A 77 -3.67 -7.39 -5.03
CA VAL A 77 -4.41 -7.09 -3.80
C VAL A 77 -5.54 -8.10 -3.62
N GLU A 78 -5.45 -8.88 -2.56
CA GLU A 78 -6.33 -10.00 -2.24
C GLU A 78 -7.04 -9.74 -0.90
N GLY A 79 -8.33 -10.06 -0.83
CA GLY A 79 -9.16 -9.78 0.35
C GLY A 79 -9.75 -8.36 0.37
N GLU A 80 -10.88 -8.20 1.04
CA GLU A 80 -11.66 -6.96 1.08
C GLU A 80 -10.92 -5.84 1.83
N ALA A 81 -10.39 -6.14 3.02
CA ALA A 81 -9.68 -5.16 3.84
C ALA A 81 -8.40 -4.64 3.17
N ALA A 82 -7.72 -5.47 2.38
CA ALA A 82 -6.56 -5.01 1.60
C ALA A 82 -6.97 -4.11 0.44
N ARG A 83 -8.06 -4.42 -0.28
CA ARG A 83 -8.56 -3.58 -1.37
C ARG A 83 -9.03 -2.22 -0.87
N GLU A 84 -9.79 -2.22 0.22
CA GLU A 84 -10.22 -0.98 0.87
C GLU A 84 -9.01 -0.16 1.28
N TRP A 85 -8.05 -0.74 2.02
CA TRP A 85 -6.85 -0.02 2.44
C TRP A 85 -6.06 0.54 1.26
N MET A 86 -5.79 -0.27 0.22
CA MET A 86 -5.02 0.18 -0.95
C MET A 86 -5.71 1.29 -1.75
N SER A 87 -7.03 1.43 -1.65
CA SER A 87 -7.76 2.54 -2.28
C SER A 87 -7.60 3.89 -1.55
N ILE A 88 -7.25 3.87 -0.25
CA ILE A 88 -7.16 5.07 0.60
C ILE A 88 -5.76 5.31 1.19
N ALA A 89 -4.79 4.44 0.91
CA ALA A 89 -3.51 4.42 1.58
C ALA A 89 -2.78 5.77 1.55
N GLN A 90 -2.19 6.15 2.68
CA GLN A 90 -1.41 7.36 2.83
C GLN A 90 -0.33 7.22 3.91
N ALA A 91 0.93 7.42 3.53
CA ALA A 91 2.11 7.34 4.40
C ALA A 91 2.66 8.72 4.81
N PHE A 92 1.79 9.72 4.94
CA PHE A 92 2.14 11.08 5.36
C PHE A 92 1.02 11.72 6.18
N ALA A 93 1.36 12.74 6.96
CA ALA A 93 0.40 13.50 7.76
C ALA A 93 -0.40 14.49 6.91
N GLY A 94 -1.65 14.76 7.31
CA GLY A 94 -2.52 15.74 6.66
C GLY A 94 -3.73 15.12 5.95
N PRO A 95 -4.66 15.96 5.48
CA PRO A 95 -5.86 15.48 4.79
C PRO A 95 -5.48 14.79 3.46
N PRO A 96 -6.30 13.85 2.99
CA PRO A 96 -6.05 13.21 1.71
C PRO A 96 -6.10 14.23 0.57
N GLY A 97 -5.12 14.16 -0.33
CA GLY A 97 -5.15 14.92 -1.58
C GLY A 97 -6.12 14.32 -2.59
N GLN A 98 -6.21 14.92 -3.78
CA GLN A 98 -7.02 14.40 -4.88
C GLN A 98 -6.53 13.03 -5.41
N GLY A 99 -5.34 12.59 -5.00
CA GLY A 99 -4.75 11.33 -5.45
C GLY A 99 -4.33 11.39 -6.93
N ARG A 100 -4.21 10.21 -7.55
CA ARG A 100 -3.92 10.03 -8.99
C ARG A 100 -5.08 9.33 -9.66
N GLN A 101 -5.35 9.70 -10.91
CA GLN A 101 -6.43 9.09 -11.67
C GLN A 101 -6.00 7.70 -12.17
N PRO A 102 -6.92 6.73 -12.26
CA PRO A 102 -6.64 5.46 -12.91
C PRO A 102 -6.21 5.69 -14.37
N GLY A 103 -5.12 5.06 -14.79
CA GLY A 103 -4.57 5.20 -16.14
C GLY A 103 -3.80 6.49 -16.40
N GLU A 104 -3.60 7.34 -15.37
CA GLU A 104 -2.76 8.54 -15.50
C GLU A 104 -1.30 8.15 -15.83
N PHE A 105 -0.86 6.99 -15.34
CA PHE A 105 0.47 6.44 -15.62
C PHE A 105 0.39 5.04 -16.22
N GLY A 106 1.32 4.72 -17.12
CA GLY A 106 1.53 3.35 -17.57
C GLY A 106 2.12 2.47 -16.46
N LYS A 107 1.75 1.19 -16.45
CA LYS A 107 2.42 0.19 -15.61
C LYS A 107 3.86 0.05 -16.09
N GLU A 108 4.81 0.19 -15.18
CA GLU A 108 6.20 -0.16 -15.47
C GLU A 108 6.31 -1.68 -15.62
N SER A 109 7.08 -2.14 -16.61
CA SER A 109 7.26 -3.55 -16.94
C SER A 109 8.29 -4.23 -16.04
#